data_AF-A0A6G3PUL8-F1
#
_entry.id   AF-A0A6G3PUL8-F1
#
_cell.length_a   1.000
_cell.length_b   1.000
_cell.length_c   1.000
_cell.angle_alpha   90.00
_cell.angle_beta   90.00
_cell.angle_gamma   90.00
#
_symmetry.space_group_name_H-M   'P 1'
#
loop_
_entity.id
_entity.type
_entity.pdbx_description
1 polymer ?
#
loop_
_entity_poly.entity_id
_entity_poly.type
_entity_poly.pdbx_seq_one_letter_code
_entity_poly.pdbx_strand_id
1 'polypeptide(L)'
;AGPADCPERAALGAAERLALRAALSRLPGRCPRVLEALLAPGDLTYREIAGELGMSQGSLGPIRSRCLGCLRRMLAAEVVAPSVRG
;
A
#
# COMPACT_ATOMS: atom_id res chain seq x y z
N ALA A 1 24.26 -2.70 15.90
CA ALA A 1 23.72 -3.22 14.64
C ALA A 1 22.23 -2.86 14.58
N GLY A 2 21.82 -2.01 13.65
CA GLY A 2 20.43 -1.61 13.47
C GLY A 2 19.58 -2.76 12.89
N PRO A 3 18.25 -2.66 12.92
CA PRO A 3 17.33 -3.67 12.38
C PRO A 3 17.46 -3.92 10.86
N ALA A 4 18.40 -3.26 10.16
CA ALA A 4 18.76 -3.51 8.78
C ALA A 4 20.01 -4.42 8.61
N ASP A 5 20.72 -4.74 9.69
CA ASP A 5 22.05 -5.36 9.63
C ASP A 5 22.03 -6.90 9.58
N CYS A 6 20.84 -7.51 9.61
CA CYS A 6 20.63 -8.94 9.43
C CYS A 6 20.07 -9.20 8.02
N PRO A 7 20.77 -9.96 7.15
CA PRO A 7 20.39 -10.13 5.76
C PRO A 7 19.00 -10.79 5.62
N GLU A 8 18.64 -11.70 6.51
CA GLU A 8 17.32 -12.34 6.55
C GLU A 8 16.21 -11.31 6.78
N ARG A 9 16.41 -10.37 7.70
CA ARG A 9 15.42 -9.32 7.98
C ARG A 9 15.29 -8.34 6.81
N ALA A 10 16.39 -7.99 6.16
CA ALA A 10 16.37 -7.16 4.95
C ALA A 10 15.60 -7.86 3.81
N ALA A 11 15.85 -9.16 3.61
CA ALA A 11 15.16 -9.97 2.61
C ALA A 11 13.65 -10.09 2.89
N LEU A 12 13.25 -10.36 4.14
CA LEU A 12 11.84 -10.40 4.54
C LEU A 12 11.15 -9.07 4.30
N GLY A 13 11.75 -7.95 4.72
CA GLY A 13 11.17 -6.63 4.48
C GLY A 13 11.05 -6.30 2.98
N ALA A 14 11.99 -6.76 2.14
CA ALA A 14 11.91 -6.59 0.69
C ALA A 14 10.75 -7.42 0.10
N ALA A 15 10.59 -8.67 0.54
CA ALA A 15 9.50 -9.54 0.13
C ALA A 15 8.13 -8.97 0.54
N GLU A 16 7.99 -8.47 1.78
CA GLU A 16 6.77 -7.82 2.27
C GLU A 16 6.42 -6.58 1.45
N ARG A 17 7.40 -5.72 1.13
CA ARG A 17 7.18 -4.55 0.28
C ARG A 17 6.74 -4.92 -1.13
N LEU A 18 7.31 -5.98 -1.70
CA LEU A 18 6.92 -6.49 -3.02
C LEU A 18 5.49 -7.04 -3.00
N ALA A 19 5.16 -7.85 -2.00
CA ALA A 19 3.81 -8.40 -1.82
C ALA A 19 2.76 -7.29 -1.62
N LEU A 20 3.08 -6.28 -0.82
CA LEU A 20 2.22 -5.12 -0.62
C LEU A 20 1.98 -4.37 -1.94
N ARG A 21 3.03 -4.07 -2.73
CA ARG A 21 2.88 -3.40 -4.03
C ARG A 21 2.03 -4.23 -5.01
N ALA A 22 2.21 -5.54 -5.03
CA ALA A 22 1.39 -6.45 -5.84
C ALA A 22 -0.08 -6.52 -5.38
N ALA A 23 -0.35 -6.34 -4.08
CA ALA A 23 -1.72 -6.23 -3.58
C ALA A 23 -2.35 -4.88 -3.93
N LEU A 24 -1.59 -3.78 -3.84
CA LEU A 24 -2.05 -2.44 -4.21
C LEU A 24 -2.47 -2.35 -5.68
N SER A 25 -1.68 -2.93 -6.60
CA SER A 25 -1.98 -2.89 -8.04
C SER A 25 -3.27 -3.61 -8.43
N ARG A 26 -3.79 -4.49 -7.57
CA ARG A 26 -5.05 -5.21 -7.77
C ARG A 26 -6.28 -4.49 -7.18
N LEU A 27 -6.08 -3.38 -6.47
CA LEU A 27 -7.18 -2.63 -5.89
C LEU A 27 -8.05 -1.96 -6.97
N PRO A 28 -9.37 -1.88 -6.76
CA PRO A 28 -10.27 -1.27 -7.74
C PRO A 28 -10.18 0.26 -7.78
N GLY A 29 -10.39 0.82 -8.96
CA GLY A 29 -10.55 2.25 -9.19
C GLY A 29 -9.29 3.06 -8.87
N ARG A 30 -9.46 4.20 -8.18
CA ARG A 30 -8.35 5.13 -7.85
C ARG A 30 -7.46 4.69 -6.68
N CYS A 31 -7.80 3.58 -6.02
CA CYS A 31 -7.14 3.18 -4.78
C CYS A 31 -5.65 2.82 -4.90
N PRO A 32 -5.17 2.16 -5.99
CA PRO A 32 -3.74 1.93 -6.19
C PRO A 32 -2.95 3.24 -6.15
N ARG A 33 -3.34 4.20 -7.01
CA ARG A 33 -2.66 5.51 -7.12
C ARG A 33 -2.62 6.29 -5.81
N VAL A 34 -3.71 6.28 -5.04
CA VAL A 34 -3.79 6.99 -3.75
C VAL A 34 -2.84 6.37 -2.72
N LEU A 35 -2.84 5.04 -2.60
CA LEU A 35 -2.00 4.36 -1.60
C LEU A 35 -0.53 4.34 -2.01
N GLU A 36 -0.22 4.24 -3.31
CA GLU A 36 1.14 4.37 -3.83
C GLU A 36 1.74 5.75 -3.53
N ALA A 37 0.98 6.83 -3.76
CA ALA A 37 1.43 8.19 -3.45
C ALA A 37 1.70 8.39 -1.95
N LEU A 38 0.86 7.81 -1.08
CA LEU A 38 1.02 7.88 0.38
C LEU A 38 2.17 7.02 0.92
N LEU A 39 2.63 6.02 0.16
CA LEU A 39 3.70 5.10 0.54
C LEU A 39 5.01 5.38 -0.24
N ALA A 40 5.01 6.41 -1.09
CA ALA A 40 6.20 6.84 -1.79
C ALA A 40 7.26 7.28 -0.75
N PRO A 41 8.55 7.01 -0.99
CA PRO A 41 9.63 7.31 -0.04
C PRO A 41 9.90 8.81 0.16
N GLY A 42 9.07 9.71 -0.40
CA GLY A 42 9.19 11.15 -0.21
C GLY A 42 8.26 11.65 0.89
N ASP A 43 8.70 12.68 1.60
CA ASP A 43 7.92 13.34 2.67
C ASP A 43 6.89 14.32 2.09
N LEU A 44 6.10 13.87 1.13
CA LEU A 44 5.06 14.70 0.52
C LEU A 44 3.96 15.00 1.54
N THR A 45 3.57 16.26 1.60
CA THR A 45 2.42 16.70 2.37
C THR A 45 1.12 16.20 1.75
N TYR A 46 0.07 16.08 2.56
CA TYR A 46 -1.27 15.76 2.08
C TYR A 46 -1.77 16.69 0.97
N ARG A 47 -1.36 17.96 0.98
CA ARG A 47 -1.70 18.94 -0.05
C ARG A 47 -1.02 18.63 -1.37
N GLU A 48 0.27 18.29 -1.34
CA GLU A 48 1.03 17.91 -2.54
C GLU A 48 0.47 16.62 -3.14
N ILE A 49 0.22 15.60 -2.32
CA ILE A 49 -0.40 14.35 -2.78
C ILE A 49 -1.77 14.61 -3.42
N ALA A 50 -2.61 15.46 -2.80
CA ALA A 50 -3.90 15.79 -3.36
C ALA A 50 -3.77 16.54 -4.71
N GLY A 51 -2.80 17.43 -4.82
CA GLY A 51 -2.46 18.14 -6.06
C GLY A 51 -2.04 17.20 -7.19
N GLU A 52 -1.08 16.31 -6.91
CA GLU A 52 -0.58 15.30 -7.87
C GLU A 52 -1.69 14.35 -8.35
N LEU A 53 -2.66 14.09 -7.49
CA LEU A 53 -3.79 13.21 -7.81
C LEU A 53 -5.01 13.96 -8.39
N GLY A 54 -4.94 15.29 -8.57
CA GLY A 54 -6.02 16.10 -9.11
C GLY A 54 -7.29 16.08 -8.23
N MET A 55 -7.14 16.03 -6.92
CA MET A 55 -8.24 15.94 -5.96
C MET A 55 -8.19 17.02 -4.88
N SER A 56 -9.31 17.26 -4.20
CA SER A 56 -9.31 18.19 -3.07
C SER A 56 -8.59 17.56 -1.87
N GLN A 57 -7.79 18.36 -1.16
CA GLN A 57 -7.11 17.92 0.07
C GLN A 57 -8.10 17.32 1.08
N GLY A 58 -9.29 17.91 1.22
CA GLY A 58 -10.35 17.42 2.11
C GLY A 58 -10.90 16.04 1.74
N SER A 59 -10.80 15.62 0.48
CA SER A 59 -11.26 14.29 0.04
C SER A 59 -10.25 13.17 0.31
N LEU A 60 -8.96 13.50 0.52
CA LEU A 60 -7.88 12.51 0.64
C LEU A 60 -8.07 11.58 1.85
N GLY A 61 -8.54 12.11 2.98
CA GLY A 61 -8.82 11.32 4.19
C GLY A 61 -9.88 10.22 3.99
N PRO A 62 -11.13 10.58 3.59
CA PRO A 62 -12.16 9.59 3.28
C PRO A 62 -11.74 8.57 2.21
N ILE A 63 -11.03 9.01 1.17
CA ILE A 63 -10.54 8.12 0.11
C ILE A 63 -9.52 7.13 0.67
N ARG A 64 -8.54 7.59 1.44
CA ARG A 64 -7.55 6.75 2.10
C ARG A 64 -8.22 5.68 2.96
N SER A 65 -9.19 6.07 3.79
CA SER A 65 -9.94 5.13 4.64
C SER A 65 -10.62 4.05 3.81
N ARG A 66 -11.36 4.44 2.76
CA ARG A 66 -12.03 3.51 1.85
C ARG A 66 -11.03 2.54 1.18
N CYS A 67 -9.92 3.06 0.68
CA CYS A 67 -8.92 2.27 -0.03
C CYS A 67 -8.20 1.27 0.88
N LEU A 68 -7.84 1.68 2.10
CA LEU A 68 -7.29 0.76 3.11
C LEU A 68 -8.32 -0.30 3.52
N GLY A 69 -9.61 0.05 3.60
CA GLY A 69 -10.68 -0.91 3.83
C GLY A 69 -10.80 -1.97 2.72
N CYS A 70 -10.68 -1.57 1.46
CA CYS A 70 -10.64 -2.51 0.33
C CYS A 70 -9.43 -3.44 0.42
N LEU A 71 -8.24 -2.89 0.67
CA LEU A 71 -7.01 -3.66 0.78
C LEU A 71 -7.09 -4.71 1.90
N ARG A 72 -7.56 -4.32 3.08
CA ARG A 72 -7.73 -5.26 4.20
C ARG A 72 -8.67 -6.41 3.87
N ARG A 73 -9.80 -6.15 3.21
CA ARG A 73 -10.74 -7.20 2.80
C ARG A 73 -10.13 -8.16 1.77
N MET A 74 -9.39 -7.62 0.79
CA MET A 74 -8.72 -8.45 -0.21
C MET A 74 -7.66 -9.36 0.41
N LEU A 75 -6.79 -8.81 1.25
CA LEU A 75 -5.75 -9.59 1.93
C LEU A 75 -6.34 -10.63 2.88
N ALA A 76 -7.43 -10.29 3.60
CA ALA A 76 -8.11 -11.26 4.46
C ALA A 76 -8.66 -12.46 3.66
N ALA A 77 -9.20 -12.23 2.46
CA ALA A 77 -9.67 -13.30 1.58
C ALA A 77 -8.52 -14.20 1.08
N GLU A 78 -7.35 -13.63 0.80
CA GLU A 78 -6.15 -14.39 0.38
C GLU A 78 -5.55 -15.24 1.48
N VAL A 79 -5.64 -14.83 2.75
CA VAL A 79 -5.17 -15.63 3.89
C VAL A 79 -6.12 -16.79 4.19
N VAL A 80 -7.41 -16.61 3.94
CA VAL A 80 -8.44 -17.65 4.16
C VAL A 80 -8.46 -18.68 3.03
N ALA A 81 -8.18 -18.28 1.79
CA ALA A 81 -7.96 -19.23 0.70
C ALA A 81 -6.55 -19.84 0.84
N PRO A 82 -6.39 -21.17 1.02
CA PRO A 82 -5.06 -21.75 0.99
C PRO A 82 -4.46 -21.41 -0.37
N SER A 83 -3.33 -20.70 -0.35
CA SER A 83 -2.58 -20.41 -1.56
C SER A 83 -2.14 -21.76 -2.13
N VAL A 84 -2.87 -22.29 -3.11
CA VAL A 84 -2.43 -23.42 -3.93
C VAL A 84 -1.23 -22.90 -4.72
N ARG A 85 -0.05 -23.05 -4.12
CA ARG A 85 1.21 -22.95 -4.85
C ARG A 85 1.41 -24.28 -5.54
N GLY A 86 1.19 -24.28 -6.86
CA GLY A 86 1.73 -25.29 -7.76
C GLY A 86 3.23 -25.08 -7.98
#